data_AF-A0AAV9SLE2-F1
#
_entry.id   AF-A0AAV9SLE2-F1
#
_cell.length_a   1.000
_cell.length_b   1.000
_cell.length_c   1.000
_cell.angle_alpha   90.00
_cell.angle_beta   90.00
_cell.angle_gamma   90.00
#
_symmetry.space_group_name_H-M   'P 1'
#
loop_
_entity.id
_entity.type
_entity.pdbx_description
1 polymer ?
#
loop_
_entity_poly.entity_id
_entity_poly.type
_entity_poly.pdbx_seq_one_letter_code
_entity_poly.pdbx_strand_id
1 'polypeptide(L)'
;MSYGKAEFRPVPRDFSSLIQTCSSNIQKITQNTAQIKTMVSQLGTRHDTSELQDRLQQIQHYTNQLAKETNKHLKELGSVPLPSSPSEQRQQKIQRDRLMSDFSAALNNFQAVQRHAAEKERESIARARAGSRLS
;
A
#
# COMPACT_ATOMS: atom_id res chain seq x y z
N MET A 1 32.58 36.45 -4.23
CA MET A 1 32.03 35.64 -3.11
C MET A 1 31.10 34.61 -3.70
N SER A 2 31.52 33.35 -3.79
CA SER A 2 30.74 32.26 -4.39
C SER A 2 30.05 31.48 -3.29
N TYR A 3 28.71 31.47 -3.30
CA TYR A 3 27.92 30.67 -2.39
C TYR A 3 27.91 29.22 -2.91
N GLY A 4 28.62 28.34 -2.21
CA GLY A 4 28.59 26.90 -2.47
C GLY A 4 27.18 26.38 -2.27
N LYS A 5 26.56 25.90 -3.35
CA LYS A 5 25.29 25.18 -3.27
C LYS A 5 25.53 23.87 -2.53
N ALA A 6 24.88 23.72 -1.39
CA ALA A 6 24.81 22.44 -0.69
C ALA A 6 24.13 21.42 -1.61
N GLU A 7 24.92 20.53 -2.21
CA GLU A 7 24.40 19.36 -2.90
C GLU A 7 23.66 18.52 -1.86
N PHE A 8 22.34 18.46 -1.96
CA PHE A 8 21.53 17.51 -1.20
C PHE A 8 21.83 16.12 -1.75
N ARG A 9 22.90 15.48 -1.26
CA ARG A 9 23.16 14.07 -1.55
C ARG A 9 22.12 13.27 -0.79
N PRO A 10 21.24 12.51 -1.46
CA PRO A 10 20.38 11.58 -0.76
C PRO A 10 21.28 10.58 -0.03
N VAL A 11 21.19 10.57 1.30
CA VAL A 11 21.89 9.59 2.13
C VAL A 11 21.48 8.21 1.63
N PRO A 12 22.43 7.33 1.24
CA PRO A 12 22.11 5.97 0.87
C PRO A 12 21.30 5.32 1.99
N ARG A 13 20.13 4.77 1.67
CA ARG A 13 19.32 4.09 2.69
C ARG A 13 19.97 2.76 3.03
N ASP A 14 20.40 2.63 4.27
CA ASP A 14 20.98 1.39 4.78
C ASP A 14 19.94 0.27 4.89
N PHE A 15 20.40 -0.98 4.82
CA PHE A 15 19.57 -2.19 4.86
C PHE A 15 18.49 -2.12 5.95
N SER A 16 18.88 -1.79 7.19
CA SER A 16 17.98 -1.73 8.34
C SER A 16 16.87 -0.70 8.19
N SER A 17 17.17 0.48 7.61
CA SER A 17 16.18 1.53 7.36
C SER A 17 15.14 1.07 6.32
N LEU A 18 15.60 0.41 5.26
CA LEU A 18 14.73 -0.17 4.24
C LEU A 18 13.86 -1.30 4.81
N ILE A 19 14.40 -2.20 5.63
CA ILE A 19 13.62 -3.24 6.33
C ILE A 19 12.50 -2.61 7.16
N GLN A 20 12.84 -1.63 8.00
CA GLN A 20 11.87 -0.97 8.88
C GLN A 20 10.78 -0.23 8.09
N THR A 21 11.17 0.46 7.02
CA THR A 21 10.24 1.19 6.15
C THR A 21 9.28 0.23 5.44
N CYS A 22 9.80 -0.85 4.86
CA CYS A 22 8.98 -1.88 4.22
C CYS A 22 8.00 -2.50 5.22
N SER A 23 8.48 -2.91 6.40
CA SER A 23 7.64 -3.51 7.45
C SER A 23 6.51 -2.57 7.87
N SER A 24 6.81 -1.29 8.12
CA SER A 24 5.80 -0.28 8.47
C SER A 24 4.76 -0.10 7.36
N ASN A 25 5.20 -0.04 6.10
CA ASN A 25 4.28 0.10 4.99
C ASN A 25 3.38 -1.14 4.81
N ILE A 26 3.91 -2.35 4.96
CA ILE A 26 3.15 -3.60 4.88
C ILE A 26 2.06 -3.65 5.96
N GLN A 27 2.40 -3.24 7.19
CA GLN A 27 1.43 -3.14 8.28
C GLN A 27 0.32 -2.13 7.96
N LYS A 28 0.68 -0.95 7.46
CA LYS A 28 -0.30 0.07 7.03
C LYS A 28 -1.19 -0.42 5.89
N ILE A 29 -0.64 -1.10 4.88
CA ILE A 29 -1.43 -1.70 3.79
C ILE A 29 -2.45 -2.68 4.37
N THR A 30 -2.03 -3.54 5.31
CA THR A 30 -2.93 -4.50 5.97
C THR A 30 -4.04 -3.80 6.75
N GLN A 31 -3.71 -2.78 7.55
CA GLN A 31 -4.68 -2.01 8.33
C GLN A 31 -5.67 -1.26 7.43
N ASN A 32 -5.17 -0.57 6.41
CA ASN A 32 -6.01 0.14 5.46
C ASN A 32 -6.92 -0.82 4.70
N THR A 33 -6.42 -2.00 4.31
CA THR A 33 -7.21 -3.04 3.66
C THR A 33 -8.40 -3.46 4.53
N ALA A 34 -8.19 -3.65 5.84
CA ALA A 34 -9.27 -3.96 6.77
C ALA A 34 -10.29 -2.81 6.88
N GLN A 35 -9.82 -1.56 6.96
CA GLN A 35 -10.71 -0.39 6.97
C GLN A 35 -11.54 -0.30 5.69
N ILE A 36 -10.91 -0.51 4.53
CA ILE A 36 -11.59 -0.53 3.22
C ILE A 36 -12.68 -1.60 3.21
N LYS A 37 -12.40 -2.83 3.68
CA LYS A 37 -13.43 -3.89 3.77
C LYS A 37 -14.66 -3.43 4.56
N THR A 38 -14.44 -2.79 5.71
CA THR A 38 -15.53 -2.27 6.55
C THR A 38 -16.31 -1.13 5.88
N MET A 39 -15.63 -0.24 5.15
CA MET A 39 -16.30 0.84 4.43
C MET A 39 -17.10 0.31 3.24
N VAL A 40 -16.55 -0.66 2.49
CA VAL A 40 -17.20 -1.29 1.35
C VAL A 40 -18.46 -2.05 1.76
N SER A 41 -18.49 -2.68 2.94
CA SER A 41 -19.70 -3.35 3.43
C SER A 41 -20.84 -2.39 3.79
N GLN A 42 -20.54 -1.10 3.98
CA GLN A 42 -21.52 -0.05 4.25
C GLN A 42 -22.06 0.59 2.96
N LEU A 43 -21.38 0.42 1.81
CA LEU A 43 -21.84 0.94 0.52
C LEU A 43 -23.14 0.27 0.08
N GLY A 44 -24.05 1.05 -0.50
CA GLY A 44 -25.38 0.61 -0.91
C GLY A 44 -26.33 0.27 0.25
N THR A 45 -25.94 0.55 1.50
CA THR A 45 -26.83 0.51 2.66
C THR A 45 -27.34 1.92 3.00
N ARG A 46 -28.21 2.04 4.01
CA ARG A 46 -28.65 3.34 4.54
C ARG A 46 -27.52 4.21 5.10
N HIS A 47 -26.32 3.65 5.28
CA HIS A 47 -25.13 4.34 5.77
C HIS A 47 -24.20 4.82 4.63
N ASP A 48 -24.60 4.63 3.38
CA ASP A 48 -23.84 5.11 2.22
C ASP A 48 -23.97 6.63 2.11
N THR A 49 -22.86 7.34 2.27
CA THR A 49 -22.75 8.80 2.21
C THR A 49 -21.60 9.22 1.30
N SER A 50 -21.66 10.44 0.75
CA SER A 50 -20.55 10.99 -0.04
C SER A 50 -19.23 11.01 0.74
N GLU A 51 -19.27 11.34 2.03
CA GLU A 51 -18.09 11.35 2.90
C GLU A 51 -17.45 9.95 3.04
N LEU A 52 -18.28 8.90 3.17
CA LEU A 52 -17.80 7.52 3.22
C LEU A 52 -17.10 7.15 1.91
N GLN A 53 -17.68 7.54 0.76
CA GLN A 53 -17.12 7.29 -0.57
C GLN A 53 -15.80 8.05 -0.78
N ASP A 54 -15.75 9.33 -0.42
CA ASP A 54 -14.54 10.15 -0.52
C ASP A 54 -13.41 9.58 0.34
N ARG A 55 -13.71 9.23 1.59
CA ARG A 55 -12.74 8.61 2.49
C ARG A 55 -12.27 7.25 1.96
N LEU A 56 -13.16 6.46 1.36
CA LEU A 56 -12.84 5.17 0.75
C LEU A 56 -11.88 5.35 -0.44
N GLN A 57 -12.10 6.36 -1.29
CA GLN A 57 -11.21 6.68 -2.39
C GLN A 57 -9.84 7.15 -1.90
N GLN A 58 -9.80 8.01 -0.88
CA GLN A 58 -8.55 8.50 -0.28
C GLN A 58 -7.70 7.37 0.28
N ILE A 59 -8.30 6.48 1.09
CA ILE A 59 -7.56 5.36 1.70
C ILE A 59 -7.11 4.34 0.64
N GLN A 60 -7.90 4.09 -0.41
CA GLN A 60 -7.48 3.26 -1.54
C GLN A 60 -6.29 3.88 -2.29
N HIS A 61 -6.33 5.18 -2.56
CA HIS A 61 -5.24 5.88 -3.23
C HIS A 61 -3.96 5.82 -2.38
N TYR A 62 -4.06 6.18 -1.10
CA TYR A 62 -2.93 6.14 -0.17
C TYR A 62 -2.32 4.73 -0.07
N THR A 63 -3.16 3.70 0.00
CA THR A 63 -2.70 2.30 0.06
C THR A 63 -2.00 1.86 -1.22
N ASN A 64 -2.46 2.31 -2.39
CA ASN A 64 -1.77 2.10 -3.66
C ASN A 64 -0.39 2.77 -3.69
N GLN A 65 -0.28 3.99 -3.16
CA GLN A 65 1.00 4.69 -3.07
C GLN A 65 1.96 3.96 -2.13
N LEU A 66 1.48 3.50 -0.97
CA LEU A 66 2.27 2.64 -0.06
C LEU A 66 2.76 1.37 -0.74
N ALA A 67 1.90 0.69 -1.52
CA ALA A 67 2.29 -0.52 -2.24
C ALA A 67 3.39 -0.26 -3.27
N LYS A 68 3.29 0.84 -4.04
CA LYS A 68 4.32 1.24 -5.01
C LYS A 68 5.65 1.57 -4.33
N GLU A 69 5.62 2.35 -3.26
CA GLU A 69 6.83 2.71 -2.50
C GLU A 69 7.46 1.48 -1.84
N THR A 70 6.66 0.57 -1.31
CA THR A 70 7.17 -0.69 -0.72
C THR A 70 7.85 -1.55 -1.76
N ASN A 71 7.25 -1.69 -2.95
CA ASN A 71 7.88 -2.41 -4.06
C ASN A 71 9.20 -1.77 -4.50
N LYS A 72 9.28 -0.44 -4.50
CA LYS A 72 10.53 0.29 -4.78
C LYS A 72 11.59 -0.01 -3.70
N HIS A 73 11.25 0.10 -2.43
CA HIS A 73 12.17 -0.20 -1.33
C HIS A 73 12.62 -1.66 -1.30
N LEU A 74 11.75 -2.63 -1.66
CA LEU A 74 12.14 -4.03 -1.78
C LEU A 74 13.15 -4.27 -2.90
N LYS A 75 13.02 -3.56 -4.03
CA LYS A 75 14.02 -3.58 -5.11
C LYS A 75 15.34 -2.94 -4.67
N GLU A 76 15.27 -1.79 -3.99
CA GLU A 76 16.45 -1.14 -3.41
C GLU A 76 17.15 -2.07 -2.41
N LEU A 77 16.40 -2.79 -1.57
CA LEU A 77 16.93 -3.75 -0.61
C LEU A 77 17.68 -4.92 -1.27
N GLY A 78 17.26 -5.34 -2.46
CA GLY A 78 17.96 -6.33 -3.27
C GLY A 78 19.27 -5.83 -3.89
N SER A 79 19.45 -4.51 -3.96
CA SER A 79 20.67 -3.86 -4.48
C SER A 79 21.67 -3.43 -3.40
N VAL A 80 21.29 -3.56 -2.12
CA VAL A 80 22.20 -3.26 -1.01
C VAL A 80 23.38 -4.24 -1.04
N PRO A 81 24.64 -3.76 -0.93
CA PRO A 81 25.82 -4.63 -0.90
C PRO A 81 25.71 -5.69 0.19
N LEU A 82 26.08 -6.92 -0.17
CA LEU A 82 26.11 -8.02 0.77
C LEU A 82 27.28 -7.84 1.77
N PRO A 83 27.06 -8.15 3.06
CA PRO A 83 28.12 -8.10 4.06
C PRO A 83 29.15 -9.20 3.81
N SER A 84 30.39 -9.00 4.27
CA SER A 84 31.47 -9.96 4.07
C SER A 84 31.27 -11.28 4.82
N SER A 85 30.52 -11.26 5.94
CA SER A 85 30.27 -12.45 6.75
C SER A 85 29.14 -13.32 6.16
N PRO A 86 29.37 -14.64 5.94
CA PRO A 86 28.33 -15.56 5.48
C PRO A 86 27.10 -15.62 6.40
N SER A 87 27.28 -15.44 7.72
CA SER A 87 26.17 -15.47 8.68
C SER A 87 25.27 -14.25 8.52
N GLU A 88 25.85 -13.07 8.32
CA GLU A 88 25.12 -11.83 8.07
C GLU A 88 24.40 -11.85 6.72
N GLN A 89 25.03 -12.38 5.67
CA GLN A 89 24.39 -12.58 4.36
C GLN A 89 23.14 -13.45 4.48
N ARG A 90 23.23 -14.55 5.24
CA ARG A 90 22.08 -15.43 5.50
C ARG A 90 20.97 -14.69 6.25
N GLN A 91 21.31 -13.89 7.26
CA GLN A 91 20.33 -13.11 8.02
C GLN A 91 19.63 -12.06 7.13
N GLN A 92 20.36 -11.34 6.29
CA GLN A 92 19.78 -10.37 5.35
C GLN A 92 18.83 -11.05 4.37
N LYS A 93 19.24 -12.20 3.82
CA LYS A 93 18.39 -13.00 2.91
C LYS A 93 17.08 -13.41 3.59
N ILE A 94 17.13 -13.95 4.81
CA ILE A 94 15.93 -14.36 5.55
C ILE A 94 14.99 -13.16 5.79
N GLN A 95 15.53 -12.00 6.19
CA GLN A 95 14.72 -10.80 6.44
C GLN A 95 14.05 -10.29 5.15
N ARG A 96 14.79 -10.26 4.05
CA ARG A 96 14.25 -9.90 2.73
C ARG A 96 13.16 -10.85 2.28
N ASP A 97 13.42 -12.16 2.35
CA ASP A 97 12.50 -13.18 1.87
C ASP A 97 11.19 -13.16 2.68
N ARG A 98 11.26 -12.91 4.00
CA ARG A 98 10.08 -12.67 4.84
C ARG A 98 9.29 -11.43 4.39
N LEU A 99 9.95 -10.28 4.21
CA LEU A 99 9.27 -9.07 3.76
C LEU A 99 8.62 -9.23 2.39
N MET A 100 9.26 -9.93 1.45
CA MET A 100 8.66 -10.21 0.14
C MET A 100 7.39 -11.06 0.28
N SER A 101 7.42 -12.08 1.13
CA SER A 101 6.26 -12.92 1.44
C SER A 101 5.12 -12.10 2.07
N ASP A 102 5.44 -11.33 3.11
CA ASP A 102 4.45 -10.51 3.84
C ASP A 102 3.85 -9.43 2.95
N PHE A 103 4.67 -8.78 2.13
CA PHE A 103 4.21 -7.79 1.16
C PHE A 103 3.31 -8.41 0.11
N SER A 104 3.67 -9.58 -0.42
CA SER A 104 2.84 -10.27 -1.42
C SER A 104 1.48 -10.65 -0.83
N ALA A 105 1.45 -11.15 0.40
CA ALA A 105 0.21 -11.47 1.09
C ALA A 105 -0.67 -10.23 1.31
N ALA A 106 -0.08 -9.14 1.81
CA ALA A 106 -0.78 -7.88 2.04
C ALA A 106 -1.33 -7.27 0.73
N LEU A 107 -0.52 -7.28 -0.34
CA LEU A 107 -0.90 -6.76 -1.65
C LEU A 107 -2.03 -7.59 -2.28
N ASN A 108 -1.94 -8.92 -2.21
CA ASN A 108 -2.98 -9.81 -2.74
C ASN A 108 -4.33 -9.58 -2.05
N ASN A 109 -4.32 -9.44 -0.72
CA ASN A 109 -5.52 -9.12 0.05
C ASN A 109 -6.06 -7.73 -0.33
N PHE A 110 -5.20 -6.72 -0.42
CA PHE A 110 -5.60 -5.38 -0.84
C PHE A 110 -6.24 -5.37 -2.23
N GLN A 111 -5.63 -6.05 -3.21
CA GLN A 111 -6.17 -6.14 -4.56
C GLN A 111 -7.52 -6.86 -4.61
N ALA A 112 -7.72 -7.91 -3.82
CA ALA A 112 -8.99 -8.60 -3.73
C ALA A 112 -10.10 -7.67 -3.20
N VAL A 113 -9.78 -6.88 -2.17
CA VAL A 113 -10.72 -5.90 -1.61
C VAL A 113 -11.00 -4.75 -2.57
N GLN A 114 -9.98 -4.26 -3.27
CA GLN A 114 -10.14 -3.19 -4.25
C GLN A 114 -11.06 -3.62 -5.40
N ARG A 115 -10.95 -4.88 -5.86
CA ARG A 115 -11.90 -5.44 -6.85
C ARG A 115 -13.33 -5.44 -6.31
N HIS A 116 -13.52 -5.92 -5.08
CA HIS A 116 -14.83 -5.94 -4.45
C HIS A 116 -15.42 -4.52 -4.26
N ALA A 117 -14.59 -3.55 -3.90
CA ALA A 117 -15.00 -2.15 -3.81
C ALA A 117 -15.52 -1.62 -5.16
N ALA A 118 -14.77 -1.89 -6.24
CA ALA A 118 -15.14 -1.46 -7.59
C ALA A 118 -16.42 -2.15 -8.09
N GLU A 119 -16.65 -3.41 -7.75
CA GLU A 119 -17.90 -4.13 -8.04
C GLU A 119 -19.09 -3.45 -7.33
N LYS A 120 -18.96 -3.15 -6.04
CA LYS A 120 -20.00 -2.48 -5.26
C LYS A 120 -20.36 -1.08 -5.77
N GLU A 121 -19.36 -0.31 -6.16
CA GLU A 121 -19.57 1.01 -6.75
C GLU A 121 -20.34 0.92 -8.08
N ARG A 122 -19.98 -0.03 -8.95
CA ARG A 122 -20.70 -0.29 -10.21
C ARG A 122 -22.16 -0.67 -9.97
N GLU A 123 -22.42 -1.57 -9.02
CA GLU A 123 -23.79 -1.96 -8.64
C GLU A 123 -24.61 -0.76 -8.12
N SER A 124 -24.00 0.10 -7.30
CA SER A 124 -24.67 1.28 -6.75
C SER A 124 -25.07 2.28 -7.84
N ILE A 125 -24.15 2.57 -8.76
CA ILE A 125 -24.40 3.45 -9.91
C ILE A 125 -25.50 2.86 -10.81
N ALA A 126 -25.48 1.56 -11.07
CA ALA A 126 -26.50 0.89 -11.88
C ALA A 126 -27.90 1.01 -11.24
N ARG A 127 -28.01 0.80 -9.93
CA ARG A 127 -29.27 0.97 -9.19
C ARG A 127 -29.79 2.41 -9.23
N ALA A 128 -28.91 3.39 -9.00
CA ALA A 128 -29.29 4.81 -9.06
C ALA A 128 -29.86 5.17 -10.44
N ARG A 129 -29.19 4.74 -11.52
CA ARG A 129 -29.65 4.95 -12.90
C ARG A 129 -30.99 4.26 -13.21
N ALA A 130 -31.23 3.06 -12.69
CA ALA A 130 -32.49 2.35 -12.89
C ALA A 130 -33.66 3.03 -12.17
N GLY A 131 -33.44 3.52 -10.93
CA GLY A 131 -34.43 4.26 -10.17
C GLY A 131 -34.83 5.58 -10.84
N SER A 132 -33.87 6.33 -11.39
CA SER A 132 -34.15 7.58 -12.11
C SER A 132 -34.91 7.41 -13.43
N ARG A 133 -34.99 6.20 -14.00
CA ARG A 133 -35.75 5.92 -15.23
C ARG A 133 -37.20 5.53 -14.96
N LEU A 134 -37.56 5.30 -13.69
CA LEU A 134 -38.88 4.86 -13.24
C LEU A 134 -39.66 5.96 -12.49
N SER A 135 -39.10 7.17 -12.37
CA SER A 135 -39.74 8.38 -11.83
C SER A 135 -39.85 9.44 -12.92
#